data_AF-A0A2M7IZC7-F1
#
_entry.id   AF-A0A2M7IZC7-F1
#
_cell.length_a   1.000
_cell.length_b   1.000
_cell.length_c   1.000
_cell.angle_alpha   90.00
_cell.angle_beta   90.00
_cell.angle_gamma   90.00
#
_symmetry.space_group_name_H-M   'P 1'
#
loop_
_entity.id
_entity.type
_entity.pdbx_description
1 polymer ?
#
loop_
_entity_poly.entity_id
_entity_poly.type
_entity_poly.pdbx_seq_one_letter_code
_entity_poly.pdbx_strand_id
1 'polypeptide(L)' 'MTDGTTLCPHCATRFRISAAQLTAHEGMVRCGYCHEAFDARTHYLPDQPSPPLNLPIDNGGIEATQA' A
#
# COMPACT_ATOMS: atom_id res chain seq x y z
N MET A 1 4.71 -3.32 14.27
CA MET A 1 3.32 -2.89 14.04
C MET A 1 3.13 -2.86 12.54
N THR A 2 2.52 -3.90 11.96
CA THR A 2 2.38 -4.01 10.51
C THR A 2 1.23 -3.12 10.04
N ASP A 3 1.57 -2.05 9.35
CA ASP A 3 0.61 -1.19 8.66
C ASP A 3 0.27 -1.78 7.28
N GLY A 4 -0.87 -1.40 6.73
CA GLY A 4 -1.26 -1.75 5.38
C GLY A 4 -2.29 -0.77 4.83
N THR A 5 -2.49 -0.81 3.52
CA THR A 5 -3.44 0.06 2.84
C THR A 5 -4.66 -0.74 2.40
N THR A 6 -5.85 -0.18 2.56
CA THR A 6 -7.10 -0.76 2.05
C THR A 6 -7.86 0.25 1.18
N LEU A 7 -8.74 -0.24 0.32
CA LEU A 7 -9.57 0.53 -0.59
C LEU A 7 -11.05 0.37 -0.21
N CYS A 8 -11.77 1.48 -0.06
CA CYS A 8 -13.21 1.44 0.12
C CYS A 8 -13.93 1.08 -1.20
N PRO A 9 -14.77 0.04 -1.24
CA PRO A 9 -15.49 -0.36 -2.47
C PRO A 9 -16.59 0.63 -2.89
N HIS A 10 -16.99 1.55 -2.00
CA HIS A 10 -18.09 2.49 -2.24
C HIS A 10 -17.63 3.81 -2.88
N CYS A 11 -16.51 4.36 -2.40
CA CYS A 11 -16.00 5.68 -2.84
C CYS A 11 -14.58 5.62 -3.39
N ALA A 12 -13.99 4.42 -3.50
CA ALA A 12 -12.60 4.20 -3.94
C ALA A 12 -11.54 4.97 -3.12
N THR A 13 -11.87 5.40 -1.90
CA THR A 13 -10.91 6.06 -1.01
C THR A 13 -9.92 5.03 -0.47
N ARG A 14 -8.63 5.36 -0.59
CA ARG A 14 -7.51 4.58 -0.06
C ARG A 14 -7.12 5.13 1.29
N PHE A 15 -6.95 4.26 2.27
CA PHE A 15 -6.50 4.67 3.60
C PHE A 15 -5.65 3.58 4.24
N ARG A 16 -4.81 3.99 5.19
CA ARG A 16 -3.95 3.09 5.97
C ARG A 16 -4.70 2.57 7.18
N ILE A 17 -4.52 1.29 7.47
CA ILE A 17 -5.04 0.64 8.66
C ILE A 17 -4.02 -0.39 9.13
N SER A 18 -3.83 -0.46 10.44
CA SER A 18 -2.93 -1.47 11.01
C SER A 18 -3.62 -2.84 11.08
N ALA A 19 -2.88 -3.92 10.84
CA ALA A 19 -3.41 -5.28 10.96
C ALA A 19 -4.03 -5.56 12.34
N ALA A 20 -3.49 -4.95 13.41
CA ALA A 20 -4.04 -5.05 14.76
C ALA A 20 -5.44 -4.43 14.89
N GLN A 21 -5.69 -3.30 14.22
CA GLN A 21 -7.02 -2.65 14.22
C GLN A 21 -8.01 -3.50 13.44
N LEU A 22 -7.58 -4.06 12.30
CA LEU A 22 -8.41 -4.94 11.49
C LEU A 22 -8.83 -6.18 12.29
N THR A 23 -7.90 -6.83 13.00
CA THR A 23 -8.19 -7.98 13.85
C THR A 23 -9.09 -7.63 15.04
N ALA A 24 -8.89 -6.48 15.68
CA ALA A 24 -9.69 -6.05 16.84
C ALA A 24 -11.17 -5.86 16.50
N HIS A 25 -11.48 -5.54 15.24
CA HIS A 25 -12.85 -5.30 14.74
C HIS A 25 -13.33 -6.40 13.79
N GLU A 26 -12.76 -7.61 13.87
CA GLU A 26 -13.15 -8.77 13.05
C GLU A 26 -13.08 -8.52 11.52
N GLY A 27 -12.30 -7.53 11.08
CA GLY A 27 -12.18 -7.12 9.69
C GLY A 27 -13.08 -5.96 9.26
N MET A 28 -14.05 -5.57 10.08
CA MET A 28 -15.03 -4.54 9.75
C MET A 28 -14.50 -3.14 10.06
N VAL A 29 -14.56 -2.24 9.07
CA VAL A 29 -14.10 -0.86 9.21
C VAL A 29 -15.10 0.10 8.58
N ARG A 30 -15.08 1.35 9.02
CA ARG A 30 -15.89 2.43 8.44
C ARG A 30 -14.99 3.36 7.62
N CYS A 31 -15.37 3.65 6.39
CA CYS A 31 -14.63 4.61 5.57
C CYS A 31 -14.70 6.01 6.19
N GLY A 32 -13.56 6.67 6.39
CA GLY A 32 -13.52 8.05 6.89
C GLY A 32 -14.01 9.12 5.90
N TYR A 33 -14.29 8.74 4.65
CA TYR A 33 -14.78 9.66 3.61
C TYR A 33 -16.29 9.51 3.36
N CYS A 34 -16.76 8.32 2.95
CA CYS A 34 -18.18 8.09 2.67
C CYS A 34 -18.96 7.54 3.86
N HIS A 35 -18.28 7.21 4.96
CA HIS A 35 -18.89 6.68 6.18
C HIS A 35 -19.57 5.31 6.07
N GLU A 36 -19.39 4.58 4.96
CA GLU A 36 -19.91 3.22 4.80
C GLU A 36 -19.02 2.18 5.51
N ALA A 37 -19.67 1.16 6.09
CA ALA A 37 -19.01 0.05 6.75
C ALA A 37 -18.81 -1.10 5.77
N PHE A 38 -17.60 -1.66 5.74
CA PHE A 38 -17.25 -2.76 4.84
C PHE A 38 -16.16 -3.64 5.46
N ASP A 39 -15.97 -4.84 4.90
CA ASP A 39 -14.87 -5.73 5.29
C ASP A 39 -13.58 -5.29 4.60
N ALA A 40 -12.65 -4.71 5.37
CA ALA A 40 -11.40 -4.22 4.82
C ALA A 40 -10.42 -5.34 4.46
N ARG A 41 -10.62 -6.58 4.95
CA ARG A 41 -9.72 -7.71 4.68
C ARG A 41 -9.71 -8.10 3.21
N THR A 42 -10.84 -7.93 2.52
CA THR A 42 -10.98 -8.24 1.09
C THR A 42 -10.06 -7.39 0.21
N HIS A 43 -9.76 -6.16 0.62
CA HIS A 43 -8.95 -5.21 -0.14
C HIS A 43 -7.69 -4.74 0.61
N TYR A 44 -7.30 -5.45 1.68
CA TYR A 44 -6.14 -5.09 2.49
C TYR A 44 -4.84 -5.53 1.82
N LEU A 45 -3.95 -4.55 1.60
CA LEU A 45 -2.60 -4.75 1.10
C LEU A 45 -1.62 -4.42 2.23
N PRO A 46 -0.96 -5.41 2.84
CA PRO A 46 0.06 -5.14 3.85
C PRO A 46 1.19 -4.30 3.24
N ASP A 47 1.68 -3.32 3.98
CA ASP A 47 2.91 -2.61 3.61
C ASP A 47 4.05 -3.62 3.65
N GLN A 48 4.53 -4.02 2.48
CA GLN A 48 5.73 -4.83 2.39
C GLN A 48 6.91 -3.87 2.48
N PRO A 49 7.88 -4.08 3.39
CA PRO A 49 9.11 -3.32 3.36
C PRO A 49 9.72 -3.54 1.98
N SER A 50 9.79 -2.47 1.18
CA SER A 50 10.46 -2.53 -0.12
C SER A 50 11.89 -3.02 0.15
N PRO A 51 12.36 -4.09 -0.49
CA PRO A 51 13.77 -4.46 -0.38
C PRO A 51 14.58 -3.23 -0.79
N PRO A 52 15.65 -2.87 -0.06
CA PRO A 52 16.47 -1.75 -0.47
C PRO A 52 16.97 -2.05 -1.88
N LEU A 53 16.52 -1.25 -2.86
CA LEU A 53 17.03 -1.30 -4.22
C LEU A 53 18.48 -0.85 -4.16
N ASN A 54 19.39 -1.81 -4.01
CA ASN A 54 20.81 -1.60 -4.21
C ASN A 54 21.06 -1.62 -5.73
N LEU A 55 20.62 -0.55 -6.40
CA LEU A 55 20.97 -0.33 -7.78
C LEU A 55 22.42 0.19 -7.80
N PRO A 56 23.37 -0.49 -8.46
CA PRO A 56 24.68 0.10 -8.73
C PRO A 56 24.47 1.41 -9.46
N ILE A 57 24.89 2.51 -8.84
CA ILE A 57 24.84 3.84 -9.43
C ILE A 57 25.97 3.90 -10.46
N ASP A 58 25.74 3.36 -11.65
CA ASP A 58 26.67 3.54 -12.76
C ASP A 58 26.63 5.02 -13.21
N ASN A 59 27.71 5.74 -12.92
CA ASN A 59 27.95 7.09 -13.42
C ASN A 59 28.94 6.97 -14.60
N GLY A 60 28.61 6.25 -15.67
CA GLY A 60 29.55 6.03 -16.77
C GLY A 60 28.94 5.56 -18.08
N GLY A 61 28.69 6.49 -19.01
CA GLY A 61 28.66 6.13 -20.44
C GLY A 61 27.65 6.88 -21.31
N ILE A 62 27.90 8.17 -21.58
CA ILE A 62 27.53 8.74 -22.88
C ILE A 62 28.74 8.61 -23.83
N GLU A 63 29.24 7.40 -24.02
CA GLU A 63 30.31 7.12 -24.99
C GLU A 63 29.73 6.53 -26.28
N ALA A 64 29.62 7.42 -27.26
CA ALA A 64 30.00 7.25 -28.66
C ALA A 64 29.25 6.23 -29.58
N THR A 65 28.78 6.82 -30.69
CA THR A 65 29.06 6.43 -32.09
C THR A 65 28.54 5.10 -32.67
N GLN A 66 27.61 5.21 -33.63
CA GLN A 66 27.63 4.61 -34.99
C GLN A 66 26.74 5.54 -35.87
N ALA A 67 27.08 6.00 -37.08
CA ALA A 67 27.84 5.45 -38.19
C ALA A 67 28.55 6.54 -39.02
#